data_AF-A0A6G9HTF0-F1
#
_entry.id   AF-A0A6G9HTF0-F1
#
_cell.length_a   1.000
_cell.length_b   1.000
_cell.length_c   1.000
_cell.angle_alpha   90.00
_cell.angle_beta   90.00
_cell.angle_gamma   90.00
#
_symmetry.space_group_name_H-M   'P 1'
#
loop_
_entity.id
_entity.type
_entity.pdbx_description
1 polymer ?
#
loop_
_entity_poly.entity_id
_entity_poly.type
_entity_poly.pdbx_seq_one_letter_code
_entity_poly.pdbx_strand_id
1 'polypeptide(L)'
;MARGHVIDATTELCRLSSIAGEGYEKISIFGPRLDMDTDFKVWLGIVDTLANTFLEPDGTVRVNFIDFAFSCGLATKRVDSRLRKRFSDSLTRLQHTHFQFIKNSTVEGKKVKIDMSLVSTSYYDEGTDEVILSRNKKVT
;
A
#
# COMPACT_ATOMS: atom_id res chain seq x y z
N MET A 1 -17.65 7.52 9.21
CA MET A 1 -16.24 7.95 9.22
C MET A 1 -16.09 9.13 8.28
N ALA A 2 -15.57 10.26 8.75
CA ALA A 2 -15.26 11.38 7.85
C ALA A 2 -14.26 10.87 6.80
N ARG A 3 -14.56 11.06 5.51
CA ARG A 3 -13.58 10.76 4.46
C ARG A 3 -12.37 11.65 4.74
N GLY A 4 -11.22 11.03 4.97
CA GLY A 4 -9.95 11.74 5.20
C GLY A 4 -9.52 12.53 3.96
N HIS A 5 -8.22 12.69 3.77
CA HIS A 5 -7.70 13.32 2.55
C HIS A 5 -8.11 12.51 1.32
N VAL A 6 -8.56 13.16 0.25
CA VAL A 6 -8.97 12.53 -1.02
C VAL A 6 -8.18 13.18 -2.17
N ILE A 7 -7.59 12.34 -3.02
CA ILE A 7 -6.84 12.74 -4.21
C ILE A 7 -7.54 12.13 -5.43
N ASP A 8 -7.78 12.92 -6.47
CA ASP A 8 -8.13 12.39 -7.78
C ASP A 8 -6.84 11.92 -8.47
N ALA A 9 -6.77 10.65 -8.82
CA ALA A 9 -5.61 10.02 -9.45
C ALA A 9 -5.95 9.43 -10.83
N THR A 10 -7.08 9.84 -11.41
CA THR A 10 -7.62 9.27 -12.65
C THR A 10 -6.61 9.44 -13.79
N THR A 11 -6.06 10.65 -13.96
CA THR A 11 -5.14 10.94 -15.08
C THR A 11 -3.83 10.16 -14.93
N GLU A 12 -3.29 10.08 -13.73
CA GLU A 12 -2.01 9.49 -13.41
C GLU A 12 -2.06 7.96 -13.57
N LEU A 13 -3.11 7.33 -13.04
CA LEU A 13 -3.23 5.87 -13.05
C LEU A 13 -3.74 5.33 -14.38
N CYS A 14 -4.59 6.07 -15.12
CA CYS A 14 -5.00 5.66 -16.46
C CYS A 14 -3.87 5.72 -17.51
N ARG A 15 -2.73 6.35 -17.20
CA ARG A 15 -1.51 6.27 -18.05
C ARG A 15 -0.81 4.92 -17.94
N LEU A 16 -1.11 4.11 -16.93
CA LEU A 16 -0.55 2.77 -16.79
C LEU A 16 -1.24 1.82 -17.78
N SER A 17 -0.44 1.11 -18.58
CA SER A 17 -0.93 0.23 -19.66
C SER A 17 -1.94 -0.82 -19.20
N SER A 18 -1.83 -1.28 -17.95
CA SER A 18 -2.73 -2.27 -17.36
C SER A 18 -4.10 -1.71 -16.96
N ILE A 19 -4.20 -0.41 -16.69
CA ILE A 19 -5.44 0.24 -16.20
C ILE A 19 -6.20 0.92 -17.35
N ALA A 20 -5.48 1.41 -18.37
CA ALA A 20 -6.05 2.13 -19.50
C ALA A 20 -7.17 1.35 -20.24
N GLY A 21 -7.04 0.03 -20.33
CA GLY A 21 -8.01 -0.85 -21.03
C GLY A 21 -9.26 -1.21 -20.24
N GLU A 22 -9.32 -0.87 -18.95
CA GLU A 22 -10.39 -1.35 -18.06
C GLU A 22 -11.66 -0.47 -18.01
N GLY A 23 -11.64 0.68 -18.70
CA GLY A 23 -12.80 1.57 -18.80
C GLY A 23 -13.14 2.31 -17.51
N TYR A 24 -12.15 2.55 -16.65
CA TYR A 24 -12.32 3.35 -15.44
C TYR A 24 -12.56 4.82 -15.78
N GLU A 25 -13.64 5.38 -15.23
CA GLU A 25 -14.02 6.79 -15.42
C GLU A 25 -13.51 7.69 -14.30
N LYS A 26 -13.29 7.11 -13.12
CA LYS A 26 -12.79 7.82 -11.95
C LYS A 26 -11.96 6.92 -11.07
N ILE A 27 -10.79 7.40 -10.69
CA ILE A 27 -9.89 6.76 -9.74
C ILE A 27 -9.57 7.75 -8.63
N SER A 28 -9.77 7.36 -7.38
CA SER A 28 -9.51 8.23 -6.23
C SER A 28 -8.71 7.51 -5.16
N ILE A 29 -7.76 8.21 -4.55
CA ILE A 29 -7.00 7.75 -3.38
C ILE A 29 -7.56 8.47 -2.16
N PHE A 30 -7.90 7.75 -1.10
CA PHE A 30 -8.39 8.37 0.12
C PHE A 30 -7.89 7.68 1.37
N GLY A 31 -7.69 8.46 2.43
CA GLY A 31 -7.12 7.94 3.68
C GLY A 31 -6.57 9.03 4.60
N PRO A 32 -5.81 8.64 5.63
CA PRO A 32 -5.04 9.59 6.43
C PRO A 32 -4.01 10.32 5.55
N ARG A 33 -3.59 11.51 5.99
CA ARG A 33 -2.51 12.23 5.31
C ARG A 33 -1.20 11.43 5.45
N LEU A 34 -0.58 11.11 4.33
CA LEU A 34 0.70 10.41 4.30
C LEU A 34 1.86 11.38 4.57
N ASP A 35 2.83 10.91 5.35
CA ASP A 35 4.15 11.51 5.51
C ASP A 35 5.02 11.11 4.31
N MET A 36 5.29 12.04 3.40
CA MET A 36 6.08 11.76 2.20
C MET A 36 7.53 11.33 2.51
N ASP A 37 8.11 11.74 3.63
CA ASP A 37 9.49 11.39 3.95
C ASP A 37 9.64 9.94 4.42
N THR A 38 8.58 9.43 5.07
CA THR A 38 8.53 8.08 5.63
C THR A 38 7.65 7.17 4.79
N ASP A 39 6.36 7.47 4.67
CA ASP A 39 5.33 6.56 4.13
C ASP A 39 5.56 6.25 2.66
N PHE A 40 6.02 7.21 1.87
CA PHE A 40 6.36 6.95 0.47
C PHE A 40 7.51 5.94 0.34
N LYS A 41 8.54 6.06 1.16
CA LYS A 41 9.69 5.15 1.17
C LYS A 41 9.31 3.76 1.68
N VAL A 42 8.51 3.70 2.74
CA VAL A 42 7.97 2.43 3.26
C VAL A 42 7.10 1.76 2.19
N TRP A 43 6.23 2.51 1.51
CA TRP A 43 5.41 1.97 0.43
C TRP A 43 6.24 1.40 -0.72
N LEU A 44 7.28 2.11 -1.17
CA LEU A 44 8.20 1.59 -2.18
C LEU A 44 8.91 0.31 -1.71
N GLY A 45 9.35 0.25 -0.44
CA GLY A 45 9.94 -0.94 0.14
C GLY A 45 8.96 -2.13 0.20
N ILE A 46 7.68 -1.88 0.49
CA ILE A 46 6.62 -2.91 0.45
C ILE A 46 6.46 -3.45 -0.98
N VAL A 47 6.34 -2.56 -1.97
CA VAL A 47 6.19 -2.95 -3.38
C VAL A 47 7.38 -3.78 -3.84
N ASP A 48 8.60 -3.33 -3.55
CA ASP A 48 9.84 -4.04 -3.88
C ASP A 48 9.91 -5.41 -3.20
N THR A 49 9.62 -5.49 -1.90
CA THR A 49 9.66 -6.74 -1.13
C THR A 49 8.66 -7.75 -1.67
N LEU A 50 7.42 -7.32 -1.97
CA LEU A 50 6.39 -8.20 -2.52
C LEU A 50 6.68 -8.65 -3.96
N ALA A 51 7.42 -7.86 -4.74
CA ALA A 51 7.78 -8.19 -6.11
C ALA A 51 8.99 -9.14 -6.19
N ASN A 52 9.95 -8.98 -5.29
CA ASN A 52 11.27 -9.62 -5.40
C ASN A 52 11.54 -10.71 -4.35
N THR A 53 10.63 -10.92 -3.39
CA THR A 53 10.80 -11.95 -2.34
C THR A 53 9.83 -13.11 -2.53
N PHE A 54 10.26 -14.31 -2.12
CA PHE A 54 9.39 -15.47 -2.07
C PHE A 54 8.22 -15.23 -1.09
N LEU A 55 7.00 -15.52 -1.54
CA LEU A 55 5.81 -15.47 -0.71
C LEU A 55 5.56 -16.85 -0.09
N GLU A 56 5.25 -16.87 1.20
CA GLU A 56 4.74 -18.06 1.88
C GLU A 56 3.44 -18.58 1.22
N PRO A 57 3.06 -19.86 1.45
CA PRO A 57 1.87 -20.44 0.82
C PRO A 57 0.56 -19.68 1.08
N ASP A 58 0.48 -18.94 2.19
CA ASP A 58 -0.67 -18.08 2.54
C ASP A 58 -0.65 -16.71 1.84
N GLY A 59 0.40 -16.42 1.07
CA GLY A 59 0.61 -15.18 0.34
C GLY A 59 1.25 -14.07 1.17
N THR A 60 1.82 -14.39 2.34
CA THR A 60 2.55 -13.44 3.18
C THR A 60 4.05 -13.46 2.88
N VAL A 61 4.74 -12.39 3.27
CA VAL A 61 6.20 -12.34 3.34
C VAL A 61 6.60 -11.84 4.71
N ARG A 62 7.61 -12.47 5.29
CA ARG A 62 8.21 -12.10 6.57
C ARG A 62 9.64 -11.66 6.33
N VAL A 63 9.98 -10.47 6.79
CA VAL A 63 11.33 -9.91 6.66
C VAL A 63 11.80 -9.35 8.00
N ASN A 64 13.09 -9.47 8.28
CA ASN A 64 13.68 -8.84 9.46
C ASN A 64 13.52 -7.31 9.34
N PHE A 65 13.16 -6.67 10.45
CA PHE A 65 12.91 -5.22 10.47
C PHE A 65 14.12 -4.40 10.00
N ILE A 66 15.34 -4.78 10.41
CA ILE A 66 16.55 -4.02 10.09
C ILE A 66 16.79 -4.05 8.58
N ASP A 67 16.75 -5.24 7.98
CA ASP A 67 16.96 -5.42 6.54
C ASP A 67 15.89 -4.66 5.73
N PHE A 68 14.64 -4.73 6.18
CA PHE A 68 13.54 -3.99 5.56
C PHE A 68 13.70 -2.47 5.70
N ALA A 69 14.15 -1.99 6.86
CA ALA A 69 14.39 -0.57 7.08
C ALA A 69 15.55 -0.03 6.22
N PHE A 70 16.55 -0.87 5.93
CA PHE A 70 17.62 -0.58 4.99
C PHE A 70 17.11 -0.57 3.54
N SER A 71 16.30 -1.54 3.12
CA SER A 71 15.75 -1.59 1.76
C SER A 71 14.82 -0.40 1.46
N CYS A 72 14.09 0.09 2.46
CA CYS A 72 13.30 1.32 2.36
C CYS A 72 14.16 2.61 2.27
N GLY A 73 15.49 2.53 2.45
CA GLY A 73 16.37 3.71 2.48
C GLY A 73 16.13 4.63 3.69
N LEU A 74 15.63 4.07 4.80
CA LEU A 74 15.30 4.80 6.03
C LEU A 74 16.33 4.59 7.16
N ALA A 75 17.05 3.47 7.14
CA ALA A 75 18.14 3.19 8.07
C ALA A 75 19.50 3.56 7.45
N THR A 76 20.26 4.44 8.12
CA THR A 76 21.61 4.84 7.66
C THR A 76 22.71 4.51 8.66
N LYS A 77 22.42 4.46 9.98
CA LYS A 77 23.43 4.19 11.03
C LYS A 77 22.91 3.48 12.29
N ARG A 78 21.67 3.72 12.71
CA ARG A 78 21.11 3.10 13.94
C ARG A 78 19.62 2.83 13.80
N VAL A 79 19.21 1.62 14.16
CA VAL A 79 17.82 1.17 14.17
C VAL A 79 17.35 1.13 15.62
N ASP A 80 16.62 2.16 16.05
CA ASP A 80 16.14 2.33 17.43
C ASP A 80 14.62 2.14 17.56
N SER A 81 14.10 2.27 18.78
CA SER A 81 12.66 2.14 19.06
C SER A 81 11.83 3.24 18.40
N ARG A 82 12.40 4.43 18.20
CA ARG A 82 11.72 5.54 17.52
C ARG A 82 11.51 5.23 16.05
N LEU A 83 12.51 4.64 15.38
CA LEU A 83 12.39 4.19 14.00
C LEU A 83 11.33 3.10 13.85
N ARG A 84 11.31 2.11 14.75
CA ARG A 84 10.31 1.04 14.78
C ARG A 84 8.90 1.57 14.93
N LYS A 85 8.69 2.48 15.89
CA LYS A 85 7.40 3.15 16.06
C LYS A 85 6.97 3.91 14.80
N ARG A 86 7.89 4.66 14.20
CA ARG A 86 7.62 5.41 12.96
C ARG A 86 7.20 4.49 11.80
N PHE A 87 7.83 3.32 11.68
CA PHE A 87 7.42 2.28 10.72
C PHE A 87 6.04 1.72 11.04
N SER A 88 5.76 1.35 12.29
CA SER A 88 4.45 0.83 12.70
C SER A 88 3.32 1.83 12.40
N ASP A 89 3.54 3.11 12.71
CA ASP A 89 2.59 4.18 12.39
C ASP A 89 2.42 4.35 10.86
N SER A 90 3.51 4.18 10.10
CA SER A 90 3.51 4.24 8.63
C SER A 90 2.70 3.10 8.01
N LEU A 91 2.94 1.86 8.43
CA LEU A 91 2.19 0.68 7.99
C LEU A 91 0.69 0.84 8.28
N THR A 92 0.34 1.37 9.46
CA THR A 92 -1.03 1.66 9.84
C THR A 92 -1.68 2.68 8.88
N ARG A 93 -1.00 3.79 8.57
CA ARG A 93 -1.53 4.79 7.63
C ARG A 93 -1.68 4.24 6.21
N LEU A 94 -0.70 3.46 5.74
CA LEU A 94 -0.74 2.84 4.42
C LEU A 94 -1.88 1.83 4.30
N GLN A 95 -2.12 1.01 5.32
CA GLN A 95 -3.23 0.06 5.34
C GLN A 95 -4.60 0.76 5.31
N HIS A 96 -4.71 1.94 5.92
CA HIS A 96 -5.92 2.77 5.89
C HIS A 96 -6.01 3.71 4.67
N THR A 97 -5.10 3.60 3.72
CA THR A 97 -5.16 4.32 2.45
C THR A 97 -5.71 3.41 1.37
N HIS A 98 -6.76 3.88 0.69
CA HIS A 98 -7.53 3.09 -0.26
C HIS A 98 -7.58 3.75 -1.63
N PHE A 99 -7.47 2.93 -2.67
CA PHE A 99 -7.91 3.25 -4.02
C PHE A 99 -9.39 2.95 -4.18
N GLN A 100 -10.09 3.83 -4.87
CA GLN A 100 -11.43 3.61 -5.38
C GLN A 100 -11.42 3.73 -6.89
N PHE A 101 -11.93 2.71 -7.56
CA PHE A 101 -12.12 2.70 -8.99
C PHE A 101 -13.62 2.68 -9.30
N ILE A 102 -14.05 3.51 -10.23
CA ILE A 102 -15.44 3.58 -10.70
C ILE A 102 -15.45 3.36 -12.21
N LYS A 103 -16.30 2.44 -12.67
CA LYS A 103 -16.57 2.18 -14.09
C LYS A 103 -18.03 1.87 -14.35
N ASN A 104 -18.42 1.84 -15.62
CA ASN A 104 -19.76 1.41 -16.01
C ASN A 104 -20.02 -0.05 -15.65
N SER A 105 -21.22 -0.32 -15.17
CA SER A 105 -21.73 -1.68 -15.03
C SER A 105 -22.19 -2.20 -16.37
N THR A 106 -22.28 -3.53 -16.47
CA THR A 106 -22.98 -4.21 -17.57
C THR A 106 -24.49 -3.94 -17.54
N VAL A 107 -25.02 -3.50 -16.40
CA VAL A 107 -26.40 -3.01 -16.29
C VAL A 107 -26.43 -1.52 -16.63
N GLU A 108 -27.23 -1.17 -17.64
CA GLU A 108 -27.36 0.20 -18.14
C GLU A 108 -27.69 1.21 -17.02
N GLY A 109 -26.99 2.35 -17.05
CA GLY A 109 -27.15 3.41 -16.05
C GLY A 109 -26.61 3.10 -14.65
N LYS A 110 -26.00 1.92 -14.42
CA LYS A 110 -25.37 1.55 -13.14
C LYS A 110 -23.85 1.63 -13.22
N LYS A 111 -23.21 1.80 -12.06
CA LYS A 111 -21.75 1.86 -11.91
C LYS A 111 -21.26 0.72 -11.03
N VAL A 112 -20.07 0.22 -11.33
CA VAL A 112 -19.29 -0.66 -10.44
C VAL A 112 -18.32 0.20 -9.67
N LYS A 113 -18.30 0.03 -8.35
CA LYS A 113 -17.34 0.66 -7.46
C LYS A 113 -16.45 -0.42 -6.84
N ILE A 114 -15.15 -0.25 -6.96
CA ILE A 114 -14.14 -1.18 -6.45
C ILE A 114 -13.28 -0.39 -5.47
N ASP A 115 -13.36 -0.73 -4.18
CA ASP A 115 -12.47 -0.19 -3.15
C ASP A 115 -11.36 -1.23 -2.85
N MET A 116 -10.11 -0.78 -2.82
CA MET A 116 -8.93 -1.60 -2.55
C MET A 116 -7.97 -0.85 -1.62
N SER A 117 -7.42 -1.49 -0.60
CA SER A 117 -6.32 -0.90 0.19
C SER A 117 -5.01 -0.92 -0.60
N LEU A 118 -4.08 -0.02 -0.27
CA LEU A 118 -2.71 -0.04 -0.80
C LEU A 118 -1.98 -1.35 -0.48
N VAL A 119 -2.22 -1.88 0.73
CA VAL A 119 -1.67 -3.15 1.23
C VAL A 119 -2.82 -3.91 1.89
N SER A 120 -2.95 -5.22 1.67
CA SER A 120 -4.07 -5.98 2.26
C SER A 120 -3.87 -6.14 3.77
N THR A 121 -2.69 -6.57 4.19
CA THR A 121 -2.28 -6.68 5.60
C THR A 121 -0.84 -6.23 5.71
N SER A 122 -0.56 -5.34 6.66
CA SER A 122 0.80 -4.94 7.00
C SER A 122 0.90 -4.65 8.48
N TYR A 123 1.77 -5.34 9.19
CA TYR A 123 2.06 -5.04 10.59
C TYR A 123 3.49 -5.40 10.97
N TYR A 124 3.96 -4.80 12.06
CA TYR A 124 5.25 -5.06 12.66
C TYR A 124 5.04 -5.83 13.96
N ASP A 125 5.67 -7.00 14.08
CA ASP A 125 5.68 -7.81 15.30
C ASP A 125 6.93 -7.45 16.13
N GLU A 126 6.71 -6.72 17.22
CA GLU A 126 7.78 -6.33 18.16
C GLU A 126 8.40 -7.52 18.89
N GLY A 127 7.67 -8.62 19.05
CA GLY A 127 8.15 -9.81 19.76
C GLY A 127 9.18 -10.59 18.95
N THR A 128 9.01 -10.63 17.62
CA THR A 128 9.93 -11.32 16.70
C THR A 128 10.86 -10.39 15.92
N ASP A 129 10.65 -9.07 16.01
CA ASP A 129 11.32 -8.03 15.21
C ASP A 129 11.15 -8.23 13.69
N GLU A 130 9.95 -8.66 13.29
CA GLU A 130 9.59 -8.98 11.91
C GLU A 130 8.53 -8.03 11.36
N VAL A 131 8.64 -7.69 10.07
CA VAL A 131 7.58 -7.03 9.31
C VAL A 131 6.87 -8.09 8.46
N ILE A 132 5.54 -8.14 8.59
CA ILE A 132 4.69 -9.10 7.90
C ILE A 132 3.80 -8.33 6.91
N LEU A 133 3.88 -8.71 5.64
CA LEU A 133 3.17 -8.05 4.54
C LEU A 133 2.38 -9.08 3.73
N SER A 134 1.22 -8.68 3.21
CA SER A 134 0.45 -9.45 2.23
C SER A 134 0.02 -8.59 1.06
N ARG A 135 -0.07 -9.22 -0.13
CA ARG A 135 -0.50 -8.56 -1.37
C ARG A 135 -2.02 -8.58 -1.56
N ASN A 136 -2.53 -7.55 -2.22
CA ASN A 136 -3.91 -7.54 -2.68
C ASN A 136 -4.07 -8.43 -3.92
N LYS A 137 -4.90 -9.48 -3.84
CA LYS A 137 -5.11 -10.47 -4.92
C LYS A 137 -5.71 -9.90 -6.22
N LYS A 138 -6.18 -8.65 -6.22
CA LYS A 138 -6.73 -7.97 -7.41
C LYS A 138 -5.73 -7.09 -8.15
N VAL A 139 -4.55 -6.86 -7.61
CA VAL A 139 -3.47 -6.08 -8.24
C VAL A 139 -2.37 -7.07 -8.59
N THR A 140 -2.44 -7.68 -9.77
CA THR A 140 -1.40 -8.56 -10.32
C THR A 140 -1.45 -8.51 -11.85
#